data_AF-A0A359AVY9-F1
#
_entry.id   AF-A0A359AVY9-F1
#
_cell.length_a   1.000
_cell.length_b   1.000
_cell.length_c   1.000
_cell.angle_alpha   90.00
_cell.angle_beta   90.00
_cell.angle_gamma   90.00
#
_symmetry.space_group_name_H-M   'P 1'
#
loop_
_entity.id
_entity.type
_entity.pdbx_description
1 polymer ?
#
loop_
_entity_poly.entity_id
_entity_poly.type
_entity_poly.pdbx_seq_one_letter_code
_entity_poly.pdbx_strand_id
1 'polypeptide(L)'
;EGIALGTLLSQIITLAVTVTVWSLKYGRLKKYLRYADLWNKVALRSFFKVNADVFVRTFLLTIVTGFFTFASSSMGDTLLAVNALLMEFFMLFSYFMDGFAYAGEALTGKFVGAGDRKNLKAMIRRLFFWGFLVNLVAVIAYSFFPGELISLLTDKAEVIRVAKSYTFWTVLIPITGFAAFLWDGVFIGATLSKEMRNTMIFASMMFFACYFVAVPLLGNNGLWLSFILYLGMRAFVQTVIARKRLKLI
;
A
#
# COMPACT_ATOMS: atom_id res chain seq x y z
N GLU A 1 3.02 -25.21 -15.26
CA GLU A 1 2.90 -24.62 -16.62
C GLU A 1 1.58 -23.88 -16.86
N GLY A 2 0.43 -24.42 -16.44
CA GLY A 2 -0.88 -23.76 -16.62
C GLY A 2 -1.02 -22.35 -16.00
N ILE A 3 -0.39 -22.08 -14.85
CA ILE A 3 -0.44 -20.75 -14.20
C ILE A 3 0.27 -19.69 -15.05
N ALA A 4 1.42 -20.01 -15.63
CA ALA A 4 2.17 -19.08 -16.47
C ALA A 4 1.40 -18.74 -17.77
N LEU A 5 0.80 -19.75 -18.40
CA LEU A 5 -0.06 -19.56 -19.57
C LEU A 5 -1.33 -18.77 -19.23
N GLY A 6 -1.95 -19.02 -18.08
CA GLY A 6 -3.10 -18.26 -17.60
C GLY A 6 -2.77 -16.77 -17.45
N THR A 7 -1.64 -16.45 -16.82
CA THR A 7 -1.17 -15.05 -16.67
C THR A 7 -0.90 -14.41 -18.03
N LEU A 8 -0.26 -15.13 -18.96
CA LEU A 8 -0.01 -14.63 -20.32
C LEU A 8 -1.32 -14.30 -21.05
N LEU A 9 -2.29 -15.22 -21.04
CA LEU A 9 -3.59 -15.03 -21.68
C LEU A 9 -4.35 -13.85 -21.07
N SER A 10 -4.30 -13.69 -19.75
CA SER A 10 -4.90 -12.53 -19.06
C SER A 10 -4.31 -11.21 -19.56
N GLN A 11 -2.99 -11.13 -19.77
CA GLN A 11 -2.34 -9.92 -20.29
C GLN A 11 -2.76 -9.62 -21.74
N ILE A 12 -2.87 -10.65 -22.58
CA ILE A 12 -3.32 -10.51 -23.97
C ILE A 12 -4.77 -10.01 -24.02
N ILE A 13 -5.66 -10.59 -23.21
CA ILE A 13 -7.06 -10.16 -23.12
C ILE A 13 -7.16 -8.71 -22.64
N THR A 14 -6.38 -8.35 -21.61
CA THR A 14 -6.36 -6.97 -21.07
C THR A 14 -5.91 -5.97 -22.13
N LEU A 15 -4.88 -6.31 -22.92
CA LEU A 15 -4.43 -5.50 -24.04
C LEU A 15 -5.53 -5.34 -25.09
N ALA A 16 -6.18 -6.44 -25.49
CA ALA A 16 -7.27 -6.42 -26.47
C ALA A 16 -8.44 -5.54 -26.01
N VAL A 17 -8.89 -5.69 -24.76
CA VAL A 17 -9.96 -4.88 -24.18
C VAL A 17 -9.57 -3.41 -24.13
N THR A 18 -8.34 -3.10 -23.70
CA THR A 18 -7.85 -1.71 -23.61
C THR A 18 -7.82 -1.04 -24.98
N VAL A 19 -7.31 -1.74 -26.01
CA VAL A 19 -7.27 -1.24 -27.40
C VAL A 19 -8.68 -1.02 -27.95
N THR A 20 -9.61 -1.95 -27.69
CA THR A 20 -11.01 -1.83 -28.13
C THR A 20 -11.71 -0.66 -27.43
N VAL A 21 -11.56 -0.49 -26.12
CA VAL A 21 -12.16 0.65 -25.40
C VAL A 21 -11.55 1.97 -25.86
N TRP A 22 -10.23 2.01 -26.09
CA TRP A 22 -9.55 3.19 -26.61
C TRP A 22 -10.05 3.57 -28.00
N SER A 23 -10.18 2.59 -28.92
CA SER A 23 -10.62 2.86 -30.29
C SER A 23 -12.07 3.35 -30.34
N LEU A 24 -12.96 2.77 -29.53
CA LEU A 24 -14.39 3.11 -29.51
C LEU A 24 -14.70 4.43 -28.79
N LYS A 25 -14.10 4.70 -27.62
CA LYS A 25 -14.42 5.90 -26.81
C LYS A 25 -13.44 7.05 -26.98
N TYR A 26 -12.17 6.75 -27.22
CA TYR A 26 -11.08 7.72 -27.14
C TYR A 26 -10.37 7.95 -28.48
N GLY A 27 -10.88 7.37 -29.58
CA GLY A 27 -10.30 7.54 -30.92
C GLY A 27 -10.11 9.00 -31.36
N ARG A 28 -10.95 9.92 -30.85
CA ARG A 28 -10.83 11.38 -31.07
C ARG A 28 -9.58 12.01 -30.45
N LEU A 29 -8.94 11.37 -29.47
CA LEU A 29 -7.70 11.83 -28.86
C LEU A 29 -6.47 11.53 -29.71
N LYS A 30 -6.57 10.68 -30.76
CA LYS A 30 -5.46 10.43 -31.70
C LYS A 30 -4.91 11.71 -32.32
N LYS A 31 -5.73 12.75 -32.50
CA LYS A 31 -5.31 14.05 -33.05
C LYS A 31 -4.28 14.80 -32.17
N TYR A 32 -4.18 14.45 -30.89
CA TYR A 32 -3.21 15.03 -29.96
C TYR A 32 -1.93 14.19 -29.85
N LEU A 33 -1.83 13.04 -30.53
CA LEU A 33 -0.61 12.24 -30.60
C LEU A 33 0.38 12.92 -31.54
N ARG A 34 1.32 13.65 -30.95
CA ARG A 34 2.47 14.20 -31.67
C ARG A 34 3.68 13.31 -31.41
N TYR A 35 4.09 12.55 -32.42
CA TYR A 35 5.25 11.65 -32.33
C TYR A 35 6.56 12.39 -31.99
N ALA A 36 6.67 13.67 -32.34
CA ALA A 36 7.80 14.51 -31.95
C ALA A 36 7.86 14.77 -30.44
N ASP A 37 6.72 14.83 -29.75
CA ASP A 37 6.65 15.04 -28.30
C ASP A 37 7.02 13.77 -27.51
N LEU A 38 6.98 12.58 -28.15
CA LEU A 38 7.42 11.32 -27.55
C LEU A 38 8.93 11.30 -27.24
N TRP A 39 9.72 12.12 -27.93
CA TRP A 39 11.17 12.25 -27.69
C TRP A 39 11.55 13.53 -26.95
N ASN A 40 10.57 14.24 -26.39
CA ASN A 40 10.85 15.41 -25.57
C ASN A 40 11.60 14.98 -24.30
N LYS A 41 12.92 15.20 -24.30
CA LYS A 41 13.83 14.80 -23.21
C LYS A 41 13.41 15.36 -21.85
N VAL A 42 12.81 16.56 -21.81
CA VAL A 42 12.37 17.18 -20.56
C VAL A 42 11.15 16.46 -20.00
N ALA A 43 10.15 16.20 -20.86
CA ALA A 43 8.95 15.46 -20.48
C ALA A 43 9.28 14.02 -20.06
N LEU A 44 10.11 13.32 -20.85
CA LEU A 44 10.59 11.98 -20.51
C LEU A 44 11.33 11.95 -19.18
N ARG A 45 12.27 12.88 -18.96
CA ARG A 45 13.04 12.91 -17.70
C ARG A 45 12.14 13.15 -16.49
N SER A 46 11.13 14.02 -16.61
CA SER A 46 10.14 14.24 -15.55
C SER A 46 9.33 12.96 -15.28
N PHE A 47 8.82 12.32 -16.34
CA PHE A 47 8.08 11.07 -16.26
C PHE A 47 8.91 9.96 -15.61
N PHE A 48 10.13 9.71 -16.10
CA PHE A 48 11.02 8.69 -15.54
C PHE A 48 11.41 8.97 -14.10
N LYS A 49 11.57 10.23 -13.70
CA LYS A 49 11.89 10.59 -12.32
C LYS A 49 10.75 10.25 -11.35
N VAL A 50 9.51 10.58 -11.72
CA VAL A 50 8.33 10.22 -10.92
C VAL A 50 8.20 8.70 -10.82
N ASN A 51 8.35 7.99 -11.94
CA ASN A 51 8.30 6.52 -11.95
C ASN A 51 9.43 5.88 -11.14
N ALA A 52 10.65 6.42 -11.20
CA ALA A 52 11.77 5.92 -10.39
C ALA A 52 11.50 6.12 -8.89
N ASP A 53 10.93 7.26 -8.48
CA ASP A 53 10.57 7.50 -7.08
C ASP A 53 9.47 6.53 -6.60
N VAL A 54 8.44 6.28 -7.42
CA VAL A 54 7.40 5.30 -7.13
C VAL A 54 7.97 3.88 -7.07
N PHE A 55 8.87 3.53 -8.01
CA PHE A 55 9.57 2.26 -8.04
C PHE A 55 10.37 2.04 -6.75
N VAL A 56 11.12 3.04 -6.28
CA VAL A 56 11.88 2.94 -5.02
C VAL A 56 10.94 2.71 -3.83
N ARG A 57 9.76 3.35 -3.78
CA ARG A 57 8.74 3.05 -2.75
C ARG A 57 8.35 1.57 -2.79
N THR A 58 7.94 1.09 -3.97
CA THR A 58 7.46 -0.29 -4.10
C THR A 58 8.57 -1.29 -3.79
N PHE A 59 9.79 -1.02 -4.25
CA PHE A 59 10.97 -1.84 -3.96
C PHE A 59 11.27 -1.93 -2.45
N LEU A 60 11.21 -0.80 -1.74
CA LEU A 60 11.40 -0.79 -0.28
C LEU A 60 10.27 -1.52 0.46
N LEU A 61 9.02 -1.37 0.01
CA LEU A 61 7.89 -2.12 0.56
C LEU A 61 8.11 -3.63 0.37
N THR A 62 8.49 -4.06 -0.83
CA THR A 62 8.81 -5.46 -1.15
C THR A 62 9.98 -5.98 -0.33
N ILE A 63 11.01 -5.16 -0.09
CA ILE A 63 12.15 -5.54 0.78
C ILE A 63 11.66 -5.77 2.20
N VAL A 64 10.87 -4.87 2.78
CA VAL A 64 10.40 -5.00 4.16
C VAL A 64 9.50 -6.23 4.32
N THR A 65 8.55 -6.44 3.42
CA THR A 65 7.65 -7.61 3.48
C THR A 65 8.37 -8.92 3.16
N GLY A 66 9.31 -8.91 2.21
CA GLY A 66 10.14 -10.06 1.89
C GLY A 66 11.08 -10.42 3.04
N PHE A 67 11.70 -9.41 3.66
CA PHE A 67 12.54 -9.60 4.83
C PHE A 67 11.73 -10.09 6.04
N PHE A 68 10.51 -9.60 6.24
CA PHE A 68 9.61 -10.11 7.28
C PHE A 68 9.38 -11.62 7.12
N THR A 69 9.15 -12.08 5.89
CA THR A 69 8.99 -13.50 5.57
C THR A 69 10.28 -14.28 5.79
N PHE A 70 11.42 -13.72 5.33
CA PHE A 70 12.74 -14.30 5.56
C PHE A 70 13.04 -14.45 7.06
N ALA A 71 12.86 -13.41 7.85
CA ALA A 71 13.03 -13.44 9.30
C ALA A 71 12.07 -14.42 9.98
N SER A 72 10.84 -14.57 9.47
CA SER A 72 9.89 -15.55 10.00
C SER A 72 10.35 -16.99 9.75
N SER A 73 11.04 -17.26 8.65
CA SER A 73 11.52 -18.61 8.30
C SER A 73 12.57 -19.15 9.27
N SER A 74 13.34 -18.28 9.93
CA SER A 74 14.29 -18.68 10.96
C SER A 74 13.66 -18.87 12.35
N MET A 75 12.37 -18.57 12.52
CA MET A 75 11.62 -18.72 13.78
C MET A 75 10.88 -20.06 13.89
N GLY A 76 11.01 -20.95 12.90
CA GLY A 76 10.38 -22.27 12.85
C GLY A 76 9.10 -22.33 12.01
N ASP A 77 8.76 -23.53 11.52
CA ASP A 77 7.69 -23.74 10.53
C ASP A 77 6.31 -23.28 11.01
N THR A 78 5.97 -23.53 12.27
CA THR A 78 4.68 -23.11 12.85
C THR A 78 4.56 -21.58 12.87
N LEU A 79 5.61 -20.86 13.30
CA LEU A 79 5.60 -19.39 13.32
C LEU A 79 5.65 -18.79 11.92
N LEU A 80 6.39 -19.39 10.99
CA LEU A 80 6.36 -18.99 9.59
C LEU A 80 4.95 -19.08 9.00
N ALA A 81 4.24 -20.19 9.25
CA ALA A 81 2.87 -20.37 8.79
C ALA A 81 1.91 -19.35 9.42
N VAL A 82 2.03 -19.09 10.73
CA VAL A 82 1.24 -18.07 11.44
C VAL A 82 1.50 -16.69 10.85
N ASN A 83 2.76 -16.32 10.66
CA ASN A 83 3.11 -15.00 10.14
C ASN A 83 2.66 -14.81 8.69
N ALA A 84 2.76 -15.84 7.84
CA ALA A 84 2.22 -15.81 6.49
C ALA A 84 0.70 -15.58 6.50
N LEU A 85 -0.02 -16.29 7.38
CA LEU A 85 -1.46 -16.12 7.56
C LEU A 85 -1.84 -14.70 7.98
N LEU A 86 -1.15 -14.14 8.98
CA LEU A 86 -1.44 -12.79 9.47
C LEU A 86 -1.05 -11.70 8.46
N MET A 87 0.02 -11.93 7.68
CA MET A 87 0.38 -11.07 6.56
C MET A 87 -0.66 -11.11 5.44
N GLU A 88 -1.38 -12.22 5.26
CA GLU A 88 -2.50 -12.28 4.32
C GLU A 88 -3.65 -11.33 4.73
N PHE A 89 -3.95 -11.22 6.02
CA PHE A 89 -4.90 -10.21 6.52
C PHE A 89 -4.42 -8.78 6.29
N PHE A 90 -3.12 -8.53 6.41
CA PHE A 90 -2.54 -7.25 6.02
C PHE A 90 -2.71 -6.97 4.52
N MET A 91 -2.41 -7.95 3.67
CA MET A 91 -2.54 -7.82 2.22
C MET A 91 -3.98 -7.57 1.80
N LEU A 92 -4.93 -8.34 2.35
CA LEU A 92 -6.36 -8.16 2.12
C LEU A 92 -6.80 -6.73 2.48
N PHE A 93 -6.42 -6.26 3.68
CA PHE A 93 -6.71 -4.90 4.12
C PHE A 93 -6.06 -3.84 3.21
N SER A 94 -4.80 -4.05 2.81
CA SER A 94 -4.08 -3.17 1.88
C SER A 94 -4.84 -3.03 0.57
N TYR A 95 -5.33 -4.14 -0.01
CA TYR A 95 -6.07 -4.10 -1.27
C TYR A 95 -7.38 -3.32 -1.18
N PHE A 96 -8.12 -3.43 -0.07
CA PHE A 96 -9.29 -2.59 0.16
C PHE A 96 -8.92 -1.10 0.23
N MET A 97 -7.84 -0.77 0.94
CA MET A 97 -7.38 0.62 1.09
C MET A 97 -6.81 1.19 -0.22
N ASP A 98 -6.14 0.37 -1.03
CA ASP A 98 -5.61 0.77 -2.33
C ASP A 98 -6.74 1.18 -3.29
N GLY A 99 -7.93 0.57 -3.20
CA GLY A 99 -9.12 1.02 -3.93
C GLY A 99 -9.48 2.48 -3.64
N PHE A 100 -9.44 2.89 -2.36
CA PHE A 100 -9.61 4.29 -1.98
C PHE A 100 -8.42 5.15 -2.40
N ALA A 101 -7.20 4.63 -2.30
CA ALA A 101 -6.00 5.32 -2.72
C ALA A 101 -6.05 5.69 -4.21
N TYR A 102 -6.48 4.80 -5.10
CA TYR A 102 -6.64 5.08 -6.53
C TYR A 102 -7.72 6.13 -6.82
N ALA A 103 -8.84 6.09 -6.10
CA ALA A 103 -9.85 7.15 -6.19
C ALA A 103 -9.29 8.50 -5.73
N GLY A 104 -8.52 8.49 -4.62
CA GLY A 104 -7.81 9.65 -4.10
C GLY A 104 -6.76 10.19 -5.08
N GLU A 105 -6.01 9.33 -5.74
CA GLU A 105 -5.01 9.67 -6.76
C GLU A 105 -5.63 10.44 -7.92
N ALA A 106 -6.68 9.88 -8.53
CA ALA A 106 -7.35 10.49 -9.67
C ALA A 106 -7.99 11.85 -9.32
N LEU A 107 -8.69 11.93 -8.18
CA LEU A 107 -9.31 13.18 -7.73
C LEU A 107 -8.27 14.22 -7.30
N THR A 108 -7.17 13.79 -6.67
CA THR A 108 -6.10 14.69 -6.27
C THR A 108 -5.44 15.28 -7.51
N GLY A 109 -5.12 14.46 -8.52
CA GLY A 109 -4.57 14.93 -9.78
C GLY A 109 -5.46 15.96 -10.47
N LYS A 110 -6.79 15.74 -10.46
CA LYS A 110 -7.77 16.70 -10.97
C LYS A 110 -7.74 18.04 -10.23
N PHE A 111 -7.83 18.04 -8.90
CA PHE A 111 -7.91 19.29 -8.13
C PHE A 111 -6.58 20.02 -8.04
N VAL A 112 -5.46 19.30 -7.92
CA VAL A 112 -4.12 19.89 -7.95
C VAL A 112 -3.85 20.49 -9.33
N GLY A 113 -4.17 19.79 -10.41
CA GLY A 113 -4.03 20.29 -11.78
C GLY A 113 -4.91 21.51 -12.07
N ALA A 114 -6.09 21.61 -11.45
CA ALA A 114 -6.98 22.77 -11.55
C ALA A 114 -6.63 23.92 -10.58
N GLY A 115 -5.65 23.75 -9.69
CA GLY A 115 -5.34 24.72 -8.64
C GLY A 115 -6.43 24.87 -7.55
N ASP A 116 -7.42 23.97 -7.52
CA ASP A 116 -8.59 24.05 -6.64
C ASP A 116 -8.31 23.46 -5.25
N ARG A 117 -7.70 24.28 -4.39
CA ARG A 117 -7.34 23.87 -3.03
C ARG A 117 -8.55 23.59 -2.14
N LYS A 118 -9.66 24.28 -2.36
CA LYS A 118 -10.86 24.14 -1.51
C LYS A 118 -11.46 22.75 -1.68
N ASN A 119 -11.66 22.34 -2.93
CA ASN A 119 -12.18 21.01 -3.23
C ASN A 119 -11.17 19.90 -2.93
N LEU A 120 -9.86 20.16 -3.07
CA LEU A 120 -8.83 19.23 -2.62
C LEU A 120 -8.94 18.92 -1.12
N LYS A 121 -9.03 19.94 -0.25
CA LYS A 121 -9.19 19.75 1.20
C LYS A 121 -10.48 18.98 1.54
N ALA A 122 -11.58 19.33 0.89
CA ALA A 122 -12.87 18.66 1.10
C ALA A 122 -12.83 17.18 0.67
N MET A 123 -12.19 16.89 -0.47
CA MET A 123 -12.00 15.54 -0.96
C MET A 123 -11.13 14.71 -0.02
N ILE A 124 -9.99 15.23 0.44
CA ILE A 124 -9.11 14.53 1.40
C ILE A 124 -9.89 14.20 2.68
N ARG A 125 -10.70 15.12 3.21
CA ARG A 125 -11.53 14.85 4.40
C ARG A 125 -12.51 13.71 4.17
N ARG A 126 -13.18 13.68 3.01
CA ARG A 126 -14.12 12.60 2.65
C ARG A 126 -13.40 11.27 2.45
N LEU A 127 -12.23 11.29 1.82
CA LEU A 127 -11.39 10.12 1.60
C LEU A 127 -10.99 9.50 2.95
N PHE A 128 -10.51 10.32 3.89
CA PHE A 128 -10.16 9.86 5.25
C PHE A 128 -11.37 9.41 6.06
N PHE A 129 -12.53 10.04 5.89
CA PHE A 129 -13.77 9.60 6.54
C PHE A 129 -14.17 8.19 6.09
N TRP A 130 -14.23 7.95 4.78
CA TRP A 130 -14.57 6.62 4.25
C TRP A 130 -13.52 5.58 4.58
N GLY A 131 -12.23 5.92 4.45
CA GLY A 131 -11.15 5.02 4.85
C GLY A 131 -11.17 4.71 6.36
N PHE A 132 -11.55 5.67 7.21
CA PHE A 132 -11.76 5.42 8.64
C PHE A 132 -12.91 4.45 8.90
N LEU A 133 -14.02 4.55 8.17
CA LEU A 133 -15.14 3.60 8.30
C LEU A 133 -14.71 2.18 7.93
N VAL A 134 -13.97 2.00 6.83
CA VAL A 134 -13.45 0.68 6.43
C VAL A 134 -12.43 0.16 7.44
N ASN A 135 -11.55 1.04 7.93
CA ASN A 135 -10.63 0.72 9.02
C ASN A 135 -11.38 0.25 10.28
N LEU A 136 -12.46 0.92 10.67
CA LEU A 136 -13.27 0.54 11.83
C LEU A 136 -13.89 -0.85 11.63
N VAL A 137 -14.43 -1.14 10.46
CA VAL A 137 -14.95 -2.47 10.11
C VAL A 137 -13.84 -3.53 10.21
N ALA A 138 -12.65 -3.26 9.67
CA ALA A 138 -11.52 -4.19 9.76
C ALA A 138 -11.07 -4.43 11.21
N VAL A 139 -10.97 -3.38 12.03
CA VAL A 139 -10.63 -3.47 13.46
C VAL A 139 -11.66 -4.31 14.21
N ILE A 140 -12.96 -4.08 13.98
CA ILE A 140 -14.05 -4.86 14.60
C ILE A 140 -13.95 -6.32 14.15
N ALA A 141 -13.80 -6.58 12.85
CA ALA A 141 -13.69 -7.93 12.31
C ALA A 141 -12.51 -8.70 12.93
N TYR A 142 -11.33 -8.07 12.99
CA TYR A 142 -10.12 -8.69 13.54
C TYR A 142 -10.17 -8.86 15.06
N SER A 143 -10.92 -8.02 15.77
CA SER A 143 -11.04 -8.11 17.23
C SER A 143 -12.08 -9.13 17.69
N PHE A 144 -13.24 -9.19 17.03
CA PHE A 144 -14.38 -10.00 17.46
C PHE A 144 -14.49 -11.36 16.76
N PHE A 145 -13.94 -11.48 15.54
CA PHE A 145 -14.01 -12.72 14.75
C PHE A 145 -12.63 -13.28 14.34
N PRO A 146 -11.59 -13.23 15.20
CA PRO A 146 -10.26 -13.69 14.78
C PRO A 146 -10.23 -15.19 14.47
N GLY A 147 -10.99 -16.00 15.22
CA GLY A 147 -11.01 -17.45 15.03
C GLY A 147 -11.62 -17.84 13.69
N GLU A 148 -12.76 -17.26 13.36
CA GLU A 148 -13.50 -17.46 12.12
C GLU A 148 -12.65 -17.03 10.92
N LEU A 149 -12.07 -15.82 10.97
CA LEU A 149 -11.22 -15.31 9.90
C LEU A 149 -9.97 -16.16 9.68
N ILE A 150 -9.32 -16.61 10.77
CA ILE A 150 -8.15 -17.51 10.70
C ILE A 150 -8.56 -18.86 10.11
N SER A 151 -9.70 -19.41 10.52
CA SER A 151 -10.18 -20.70 10.03
C SER A 151 -10.59 -20.70 8.55
N LEU A 152 -10.95 -19.54 7.98
CA LEU A 152 -11.23 -19.42 6.54
C LEU A 152 -9.97 -19.65 5.68
N LEU A 153 -8.80 -19.40 6.25
CA LEU A 153 -7.52 -19.47 5.53
C LEU A 153 -6.72 -20.74 5.86
N THR A 154 -7.02 -21.42 6.97
CA THR A 154 -6.34 -22.67 7.34
C THR A 154 -7.16 -23.57 8.24
N ASP A 155 -7.07 -24.88 8.01
CA ASP A 155 -7.68 -25.93 8.84
C ASP A 155 -6.72 -26.49 9.91
N LYS A 156 -5.46 -26.03 9.95
CA LYS A 156 -4.44 -26.57 10.85
C LYS A 156 -4.64 -26.06 12.28
N ALA A 157 -5.17 -26.92 13.15
CA ALA A 157 -5.48 -26.59 14.55
C ALA A 157 -4.31 -25.96 15.34
N GLU A 158 -3.07 -26.39 15.09
CA GLU A 158 -1.88 -25.83 15.73
C GLU A 158 -1.63 -24.37 15.30
N VAL A 159 -1.67 -24.10 13.99
CA VAL A 159 -1.49 -22.75 13.42
C VAL A 159 -2.59 -21.82 13.92
N ILE A 160 -3.85 -22.27 13.94
CA ILE A 160 -4.98 -21.50 14.46
C ILE A 160 -4.75 -21.10 15.93
N ARG A 161 -4.30 -22.06 16.75
CA ARG A 161 -4.07 -21.83 18.19
C ARG A 161 -2.97 -20.79 18.43
N VAL A 162 -1.86 -20.89 17.71
CA VAL A 162 -0.73 -19.96 17.84
C VAL A 162 -1.09 -18.60 17.21
N ALA A 163 -1.78 -18.56 16.07
CA ALA A 163 -2.19 -17.30 15.45
C ALA A 163 -3.10 -16.46 16.38
N LYS A 164 -3.97 -17.10 17.17
CA LYS A 164 -4.80 -16.41 18.17
C LYS A 164 -4.01 -15.65 19.23
N SER A 165 -2.79 -16.08 19.59
CA SER A 165 -1.95 -15.32 20.53
C SER A 165 -1.35 -14.05 19.91
N TYR A 166 -1.38 -13.91 18.58
CA TYR A 166 -0.84 -12.77 17.85
C TYR A 166 -1.93 -11.86 17.25
N THR A 167 -3.22 -12.12 17.54
CA THR A 167 -4.35 -11.30 17.06
C THR A 167 -4.21 -9.81 17.41
N PHE A 168 -3.58 -9.49 18.54
CA PHE A 168 -3.27 -8.12 18.93
C PHE A 168 -2.54 -7.35 17.80
N TRP A 169 -1.56 -7.97 17.14
CA TRP A 169 -0.81 -7.36 16.05
C TRP A 169 -1.66 -7.18 14.81
N THR A 170 -2.53 -8.15 14.50
CA THR A 170 -3.48 -8.07 13.38
C THR A 170 -4.44 -6.89 13.52
N VAL A 171 -4.90 -6.59 14.73
CA VAL A 171 -5.75 -5.44 15.01
C VAL A 171 -5.00 -4.12 14.86
N LEU A 172 -3.70 -4.07 15.17
CA LEU A 172 -2.88 -2.87 15.02
C LEU A 172 -2.55 -2.51 13.57
N ILE A 173 -2.56 -3.50 12.66
CA ILE A 173 -2.33 -3.28 11.22
C ILE A 173 -3.26 -2.20 10.64
N PRO A 174 -4.60 -2.34 10.72
CA PRO A 174 -5.49 -1.33 10.15
C PRO A 174 -5.34 0.02 10.86
N ILE A 175 -5.24 0.01 12.20
CA ILE A 175 -5.11 1.21 13.04
C ILE A 175 -3.91 2.07 12.61
N THR A 176 -2.76 1.45 12.38
CA THR A 176 -1.53 2.15 12.03
C THR A 176 -1.35 2.34 10.53
N GLY A 177 -1.91 1.46 9.72
CA GLY A 177 -1.69 1.41 8.27
C GLY A 177 -2.65 2.27 7.45
N PHE A 178 -3.92 2.42 7.84
CA PHE A 178 -4.95 2.98 6.95
C PHE A 178 -4.57 4.35 6.39
N ALA A 179 -4.04 5.24 7.24
CA ALA A 179 -3.66 6.58 6.84
C ALA A 179 -2.49 6.57 5.84
N ALA A 180 -1.53 5.65 5.96
CA ALA A 180 -0.41 5.54 5.04
C ALA A 180 -0.90 5.20 3.62
N PHE A 181 -1.82 4.25 3.48
CA PHE A 181 -2.38 3.86 2.19
C PHE A 181 -3.17 4.99 1.53
N LEU A 182 -4.01 5.70 2.29
CA LEU A 182 -4.75 6.84 1.74
C LEU A 182 -3.82 7.98 1.30
N TRP A 183 -2.77 8.26 2.09
CA TRP A 183 -1.78 9.25 1.72
C TRP A 183 -1.00 8.86 0.48
N ASP A 184 -0.66 7.59 0.30
CA ASP A 184 0.04 7.13 -0.90
C ASP A 184 -0.71 7.55 -2.17
N GLY A 185 -2.03 7.33 -2.23
CA GLY A 185 -2.87 7.79 -3.36
C GLY A 185 -2.84 9.31 -3.55
N VAL A 186 -3.01 10.07 -2.47
CA VAL A 186 -2.97 11.55 -2.53
C VAL A 186 -1.59 12.06 -2.98
N PHE A 187 -0.50 11.46 -2.52
CA PHE A 187 0.86 11.89 -2.88
C PHE A 187 1.17 11.57 -4.33
N ILE A 188 0.78 10.40 -4.83
CA ILE A 188 0.92 10.05 -6.25
C ILE A 188 0.10 11.02 -7.10
N GLY A 189 -1.17 11.26 -6.74
CA GLY A 189 -2.05 12.17 -7.47
C GLY A 189 -1.55 13.63 -7.46
N ALA A 190 -0.91 14.06 -6.38
CA ALA A 190 -0.27 15.37 -6.27
C ALA A 190 1.13 15.44 -6.91
N THR A 191 1.63 14.35 -7.51
CA THR A 191 3.00 14.20 -8.03
C THR A 191 4.11 14.48 -7.01
N LEU A 192 3.83 14.24 -5.71
CA LEU A 192 4.76 14.39 -4.60
C LEU A 192 5.61 13.11 -4.38
N SER A 193 6.05 12.49 -5.48
CA SER A 193 6.75 11.20 -5.48
C SER A 193 8.04 11.20 -4.63
N LYS A 194 8.81 12.30 -4.68
CA LYS A 194 10.04 12.46 -3.90
C LYS A 194 9.80 12.38 -2.39
N GLU A 195 8.73 13.01 -1.92
CA GLU A 195 8.40 13.04 -0.49
C GLU A 195 7.88 11.68 -0.02
N MET A 196 7.07 11.02 -0.86
CA MET A 196 6.60 9.66 -0.62
C MET A 196 7.77 8.68 -0.54
N ARG A 197 8.71 8.75 -1.49
CA ARG A 197 9.94 7.95 -1.47
C ARG A 197 10.75 8.17 -0.21
N ASN A 198 10.99 9.42 0.17
CA ASN A 198 11.76 9.73 1.38
C ASN A 198 11.07 9.16 2.62
N THR A 199 9.74 9.25 2.70
CA THR A 199 8.97 8.63 3.79
C THR A 199 9.19 7.12 3.86
N MET A 200 9.17 6.43 2.73
CA MET A 200 9.42 4.99 2.67
C MET A 200 10.84 4.63 3.10
N ILE A 201 11.84 5.45 2.75
CA ILE A 201 13.22 5.26 3.21
C ILE A 201 13.29 5.38 4.73
N PHE A 202 12.73 6.45 5.32
CA PHE A 202 12.70 6.65 6.77
C PHE A 202 11.95 5.53 7.51
N ALA A 203 10.78 5.13 7.01
CA ALA A 203 10.02 4.05 7.60
C ALA A 203 10.77 2.71 7.53
N SER A 204 11.41 2.40 6.40
CA SER A 204 12.18 1.16 6.24
C SER A 204 13.41 1.14 7.14
N MET A 205 14.10 2.28 7.32
CA MET A 205 15.19 2.38 8.30
C MET A 205 14.68 2.14 9.72
N MET A 206 13.51 2.70 10.08
CA MET A 206 12.88 2.45 11.39
C MET A 206 12.54 0.96 11.57
N PHE A 207 12.03 0.29 10.53
CA PHE A 207 11.76 -1.14 10.56
C PHE A 207 13.02 -1.93 10.92
N PHE A 208 14.12 -1.74 10.18
CA PHE A 208 15.35 -2.49 10.40
C PHE A 208 16.00 -2.15 11.74
N ALA A 209 16.01 -0.87 12.13
CA ALA A 209 16.53 -0.45 13.42
C ALA A 209 15.75 -1.09 14.58
N CYS A 210 14.41 -1.10 14.50
CA CYS A 210 13.59 -1.77 15.50
C CYS A 210 13.79 -3.29 15.48
N TYR A 211 13.87 -3.90 14.29
CA TYR A 211 14.06 -5.34 14.13
C TYR A 211 15.32 -5.84 14.86
N PHE A 212 16.46 -5.21 14.63
CA PHE A 212 17.73 -5.63 15.22
C PHE A 212 17.77 -5.48 16.74
N VAL A 213 16.92 -4.62 17.32
CA VAL A 213 16.84 -4.41 18.77
C VAL A 213 15.75 -5.28 19.39
N ALA A 214 14.56 -5.32 18.80
CA ALA A 214 13.36 -5.92 19.39
C ALA A 214 13.29 -7.43 19.19
N VAL A 215 13.76 -7.97 18.06
CA VAL A 215 13.68 -9.42 17.81
C VAL A 215 14.53 -10.24 18.77
N PRO A 216 15.78 -9.87 19.10
CA PRO A 216 16.55 -10.59 20.12
C PRO A 216 15.89 -10.61 21.51
N LEU A 217 15.07 -9.60 21.83
CA LEU A 217 14.44 -9.44 23.14
C LEU A 217 13.03 -10.06 23.23
N LEU A 218 12.26 -9.99 22.14
CA LEU A 218 10.81 -10.31 22.11
C LEU A 218 10.45 -11.39 21.08
N GLY A 219 11.42 -11.91 20.33
CA GLY A 219 11.20 -12.89 19.27
C GLY A 219 10.22 -12.39 18.21
N ASN A 220 9.22 -13.20 17.88
CA ASN A 220 8.21 -12.87 16.87
C ASN A 220 7.41 -11.58 17.20
N ASN A 221 7.20 -11.28 18.48
CA ASN A 221 6.55 -10.03 18.88
C ASN A 221 7.39 -8.80 18.49
N GLY A 222 8.71 -8.91 18.56
CA GLY A 222 9.62 -7.86 18.11
C GLY A 222 9.57 -7.64 16.60
N LEU A 223 9.35 -8.70 15.83
CA LEU A 223 9.19 -8.63 14.38
C LEU A 223 7.88 -7.90 14.01
N TRP A 224 6.77 -8.26 14.64
CA TRP A 224 5.49 -7.57 14.46
C TRP A 224 5.53 -6.11 14.94
N LEU A 225 6.17 -5.83 16.08
CA LEU A 225 6.39 -4.47 16.56
C LEU A 225 7.12 -3.62 15.51
N SER A 226 8.18 -4.16 14.92
CA SER A 226 8.95 -3.49 13.86
C SER A 226 8.06 -3.17 12.66
N PHE A 227 7.20 -4.10 12.26
CA PHE A 227 6.28 -3.94 11.14
C PHE A 227 5.17 -2.90 11.43
N ILE A 228 4.61 -2.89 12.63
CA ILE A 228 3.62 -1.88 13.04
C ILE A 228 4.25 -0.49 13.12
N LEU A 229 5.47 -0.38 13.66
CA LEU A 229 6.21 0.89 13.68
C LEU A 229 6.51 1.39 12.28
N TYR A 230 6.83 0.49 11.34
CA TYR A 230 6.98 0.82 9.93
C TYR A 230 5.70 1.44 9.34
N LEU A 231 4.53 0.81 9.54
CA LEU A 231 3.24 1.32 9.06
C LEU A 231 2.89 2.67 9.71
N GLY A 232 3.02 2.75 11.04
CA GLY A 232 2.77 3.97 11.80
C GLY A 232 3.68 5.13 11.39
N MET A 233 4.97 4.85 11.16
CA MET A 233 5.94 5.86 10.73
C MET A 233 5.62 6.38 9.33
N ARG A 234 5.18 5.51 8.40
CA ARG A 234 4.69 5.93 7.08
C ARG A 234 3.52 6.91 7.22
N ALA A 235 2.49 6.49 7.96
CA ALA A 235 1.29 7.30 8.20
C ALA A 235 1.64 8.66 8.83
N PHE A 236 2.50 8.66 9.85
CA PHE A 236 2.90 9.86 10.56
C PHE A 236 3.67 10.84 9.65
N VAL A 237 4.74 10.38 9.00
CA VAL A 237 5.60 11.24 8.18
C VAL A 237 4.83 11.81 6.99
N GLN A 238 4.00 11.00 6.31
CA GLN A 238 3.15 11.49 5.24
C GLN A 238 2.13 12.52 5.73
N THR A 239 1.51 12.30 6.88
CA THR A 239 0.57 13.28 7.47
C THR A 239 1.27 14.62 7.75
N VAL A 240 2.49 14.59 8.30
CA VAL A 240 3.27 15.80 8.58
C VAL A 240 3.64 16.52 7.29
N ILE A 241 4.12 15.80 6.28
CA ILE A 241 4.50 16.39 4.98
C ILE A 241 3.26 16.94 4.25
N ALA A 242 2.14 16.22 4.27
CA ALA A 242 0.90 16.63 3.63
C ALA A 242 0.39 17.95 4.19
N ARG A 243 0.43 18.13 5.52
CA ARG A 243 0.06 19.40 6.16
C ARG A 243 0.89 20.57 5.63
N LYS A 244 2.20 20.38 5.45
CA LYS A 244 3.12 21.41 4.94
C LYS A 244 2.95 21.67 3.45
N ARG A 245 2.89 20.62 2.62
CA ARG A 245 2.91 20.72 1.15
C ARG A 245 1.54 21.04 0.55
N LEU A 246 0.48 20.43 1.08
CA LEU A 246 -0.89 20.62 0.60
C LEU A 246 -1.62 21.77 1.32
N LYS A 247 -0.92 22.48 2.23
CA LYS A 247 -1.44 23.60 3.04
C LYS A 247 -2.81 23.28 3.64
N LEU A 248 -2.94 22.10 4.25
CA LEU A 248 -4.22 21.58 4.75
C LEU A 248 -4.73 22.38 5.96
N ILE A 249 -3.83 23.09 6.64
CA ILE A 249 -4.12 24.10 7.67
C ILE A 249 -3.98 25.46 6.98
#